data_AF-A0A2E0X5I5-F1
#
_entry.id   AF-A0A2E0X5I5-F1
#
_cell.length_a   1.000
_cell.length_b   1.000
_cell.length_c   1.000
_cell.angle_alpha   90.00
_cell.angle_beta   90.00
_cell.angle_gamma   90.00
#
_symmetry.space_group_name_H-M   'P 1'
#
loop_
_entity.id
_entity.type
_entity.pdbx_description
1 polymer ?
#
loop_
_entity_poly.entity_id
_entity_poly.type
_entity_poly.pdbx_seq_one_letter_code
_entity_poly.pdbx_strand_id
1 'polypeptide(L)'
;MGLPSLSYRIARTRLYQWYLQARFASARTRRFQPLLRAEFANGDKFSEAEFLQRAGFYAAAVCVMRNAIENSLRRLALIGPDWRDVRRCGVESLASHLLKRRVLSDFDARMLSRFAGRANRAAHGAEVSRDQAAKTLRDGELVRGLIDAARRRALSAASAQSLLECEL
;
A
#
# COMPACT_ATOMS: atom_id res chain seq x y z
N MET A 1 -15.11 -26.68 -53.59
CA MET A 1 -15.18 -25.66 -52.51
C MET A 1 -14.78 -26.35 -51.20
N GLY A 2 -13.54 -26.15 -50.74
CA GLY A 2 -13.02 -26.83 -49.55
C GLY A 2 -13.41 -26.11 -48.26
N LEU A 3 -13.99 -26.84 -47.31
CA LEU A 3 -14.29 -26.35 -45.96
C LEU A 3 -12.99 -25.81 -45.32
N PRO A 4 -13.02 -24.65 -44.66
CA PRO A 4 -11.84 -24.15 -43.97
C PRO A 4 -11.45 -25.15 -42.88
N SER A 5 -10.24 -25.70 -43.02
CA SER A 5 -9.64 -26.67 -42.10
C SER A 5 -9.69 -26.16 -40.66
N LEU A 6 -9.76 -27.08 -39.70
CA LEU A 6 -9.76 -26.78 -38.25
C LEU A 6 -8.64 -25.79 -37.87
N SER A 7 -7.52 -25.86 -38.59
CA SER A 7 -6.37 -24.96 -38.48
C SER A 7 -6.67 -23.49 -38.81
N TYR A 8 -7.56 -23.19 -39.77
CA TYR A 8 -7.93 -21.80 -40.10
C TYR A 8 -8.80 -21.15 -39.01
N ARG A 9 -9.75 -21.90 -38.42
CA ARG A 9 -10.56 -21.41 -37.29
C ARG A 9 -9.71 -21.20 -36.05
N ILE A 10 -8.80 -22.13 -35.75
CA ILE A 10 -7.87 -21.99 -34.61
C ILE A 10 -6.91 -20.82 -34.82
N ALA A 11 -6.39 -20.63 -36.04
CA ALA A 11 -5.55 -19.48 -36.37
C ALA A 11 -6.31 -18.15 -36.20
N ARG A 12 -7.55 -18.05 -36.66
CA ARG A 12 -8.40 -16.86 -36.49
C ARG A 12 -8.72 -16.56 -35.02
N THR A 13 -9.02 -17.58 -34.22
CA THR A 13 -9.28 -17.42 -32.78
C THR A 13 -8.02 -16.99 -32.04
N ARG A 14 -6.85 -17.55 -32.38
CA ARG A 14 -5.56 -17.14 -31.80
C ARG A 14 -5.19 -15.71 -32.21
N LEU A 15 -5.47 -15.30 -33.45
CA LEU A 15 -5.24 -13.94 -33.92
C LEU A 15 -6.18 -12.94 -33.23
N TYR A 16 -7.44 -13.31 -33.01
CA TYR A 16 -8.42 -12.50 -32.29
C TYR A 16 -8.09 -12.41 -30.79
N GLN A 17 -7.65 -13.49 -30.17
CA GLN A 17 -7.15 -13.48 -28.79
C GLN A 17 -5.85 -12.68 -28.66
N TRP A 18 -4.94 -12.78 -29.63
CA TRP A 18 -3.73 -11.97 -29.69
C TRP A 18 -4.07 -10.48 -29.90
N TYR A 19 -5.05 -10.14 -30.74
CA TYR A 19 -5.53 -8.78 -30.94
C TYR A 19 -6.21 -8.20 -29.69
N LEU A 20 -7.04 -8.98 -28.99
CA LEU A 20 -7.62 -8.58 -27.70
C LEU A 20 -6.51 -8.43 -26.65
N GLN A 21 -5.59 -9.38 -26.55
CA GLN A 21 -4.43 -9.29 -25.66
C GLN A 21 -3.54 -8.10 -26.00
N ALA A 22 -3.31 -7.78 -27.28
CA ALA A 22 -2.52 -6.64 -27.70
C ALA A 22 -3.25 -5.31 -27.42
N ARG A 23 -4.55 -5.21 -27.70
CA ARG A 23 -5.37 -4.02 -27.44
C ARG A 23 -5.58 -3.74 -25.94
N PHE A 24 -5.57 -4.79 -25.10
CA PHE A 24 -5.62 -4.66 -23.64
C PHE A 24 -4.22 -4.60 -22.97
N ALA A 25 -3.17 -5.17 -23.58
CA ALA A 25 -1.79 -5.11 -23.08
C ALA A 25 -1.04 -3.84 -23.52
N SER A 26 -1.46 -3.17 -24.59
CA SER A 26 -0.93 -1.87 -25.02
C SER A 26 -1.48 -0.69 -24.23
N ALA A 27 -2.42 -0.90 -23.32
CA ALA A 27 -3.18 0.20 -22.74
C ALA A 27 -2.60 0.86 -21.49
N ARG A 28 -1.63 0.31 -20.72
CA ARG A 28 -1.05 1.11 -19.58
C ARG A 28 0.24 0.71 -18.84
N THR A 29 0.86 -0.48 -18.92
CA THR A 29 1.83 -0.86 -17.85
C THR A 29 3.16 -1.51 -18.22
N ARG A 30 3.42 -1.97 -19.46
CA ARG A 30 4.67 -2.72 -19.75
C ARG A 30 5.87 -1.88 -20.18
N ARG A 31 5.69 -0.66 -20.71
CA ARG A 31 6.81 0.17 -21.21
C ARG A 31 7.59 0.95 -20.14
N PHE A 32 7.01 1.16 -18.96
CA PHE A 32 7.64 1.95 -17.88
C PHE A 32 8.16 1.10 -16.70
N GLN A 33 7.90 -0.21 -16.73
CA GLN A 33 8.20 -1.11 -15.62
C GLN A 33 9.70 -1.22 -15.29
N PRO A 34 10.63 -1.26 -16.27
CA PRO A 34 12.07 -1.34 -15.97
C PRO A 34 12.69 0.00 -15.54
N LEU A 35 12.24 1.13 -16.12
CA LEU A 35 12.73 2.47 -15.79
C LEU A 35 12.21 2.96 -14.43
N LEU A 36 10.95 2.68 -14.08
CA LEU A 36 10.40 2.93 -12.74
C LEU A 36 11.05 2.02 -11.68
N ARG A 37 11.35 0.74 -12.01
CA ARG A 37 12.06 -0.14 -11.07
C ARG A 37 13.47 0.35 -10.73
N ALA A 38 14.16 1.01 -11.67
CA ALA A 38 15.53 1.51 -11.46
C ALA A 38 15.59 2.82 -10.65
N GLU A 39 14.57 3.69 -10.73
CA GLU A 39 14.48 4.91 -9.92
C GLU A 39 13.98 4.64 -8.48
N PHE A 40 13.13 3.63 -8.28
CA PHE A 40 12.47 3.32 -6.99
C PHE A 40 13.09 2.18 -6.18
N ALA A 41 14.13 1.49 -6.67
CA ALA A 41 14.76 0.35 -5.97
C ALA A 41 15.37 0.68 -4.59
N ASN A 42 15.35 1.95 -4.15
CA ASN A 42 15.81 2.35 -2.81
C ASN A 42 14.99 3.44 -2.07
N GLY A 43 13.90 4.01 -2.62
CA GLY A 43 13.40 5.32 -2.16
C GLY A 43 11.91 5.38 -1.81
N ASP A 44 11.60 5.86 -0.60
CA ASP A 44 10.30 6.24 -0.02
C ASP A 44 8.99 5.87 -0.81
N LYS A 45 8.24 4.87 -0.32
CA LYS A 45 6.92 4.47 -0.86
C LYS A 45 5.86 5.59 -0.78
N PHE A 46 6.04 6.57 0.10
CA PHE A 46 5.15 7.73 0.16
C PHE A 46 5.35 8.62 -1.07
N SER A 47 6.61 8.87 -1.47
CA SER A 47 6.94 9.59 -2.70
C SER A 47 6.49 8.86 -3.97
N GLU A 48 6.55 7.52 -3.98
CA GLU A 48 6.01 6.69 -5.07
C GLU A 48 4.49 6.89 -5.23
N ALA A 49 3.74 6.92 -4.12
CA ALA A 49 2.30 7.16 -4.16
C ALA A 49 1.96 8.55 -4.73
N GLU A 50 2.70 9.59 -4.32
CA GLU A 50 2.50 10.94 -4.87
C GLU A 50 2.80 11.01 -6.36
N PHE A 51 3.90 10.40 -6.81
CA PHE A 51 4.25 10.35 -8.22
C PHE A 51 3.14 9.69 -9.05
N LEU A 52 2.65 8.53 -8.60
CA LEU A 52 1.57 7.81 -9.28
C LEU A 52 0.28 8.64 -9.36
N GLN A 53 -0.02 9.42 -8.32
CA GLN A 53 -1.18 10.32 -8.32
C GLN A 53 -1.02 11.43 -9.37
N ARG A 54 0.15 12.07 -9.43
CA ARG A 54 0.46 13.14 -10.40
C ARG A 54 0.43 12.61 -11.84
N ALA A 55 0.85 11.37 -12.04
CA ALA A 55 0.82 10.68 -13.33
C ALA A 55 -0.57 10.12 -13.72
N GLY A 56 -1.61 10.33 -12.90
CA GLY A 56 -2.99 9.92 -13.19
C GLY A 56 -3.31 8.45 -12.86
N PHE A 57 -2.41 7.73 -12.20
CA PHE A 57 -2.60 6.35 -11.76
C PHE A 57 -3.22 6.29 -10.35
N TYR A 58 -4.45 6.78 -10.23
CA TYR A 58 -5.11 7.02 -8.94
C TYR A 58 -5.29 5.79 -8.04
N ALA A 59 -5.80 4.69 -8.57
CA ALA A 59 -5.96 3.44 -7.81
C ALA A 59 -4.60 2.87 -7.35
N ALA A 60 -3.59 2.93 -8.24
CA ALA A 60 -2.24 2.48 -7.90
C ALA A 60 -1.62 3.34 -6.80
N ALA A 61 -1.76 4.67 -6.89
CA ALA A 61 -1.30 5.61 -5.86
C ALA A 61 -1.89 5.28 -4.47
N VAL A 62 -3.20 5.02 -4.40
CA VAL A 62 -3.88 4.65 -3.15
C VAL A 62 -3.38 3.31 -2.61
N CYS A 63 -3.18 2.30 -3.46
CA CYS A 63 -2.65 1.00 -3.05
C CYS A 63 -1.20 1.09 -2.54
N VAL A 64 -0.36 1.89 -3.19
CA VAL A 64 1.03 2.12 -2.75
C VAL A 64 1.04 2.84 -1.39
N MET A 65 0.23 3.88 -1.22
CA MET A 65 0.07 4.59 0.05
C MET A 65 -0.39 3.65 1.18
N ARG A 66 -1.39 2.81 0.93
CA ARG A 66 -1.86 1.78 1.88
C ARG A 66 -0.73 0.86 2.31
N ASN A 67 0.05 0.36 1.35
CA ASN A 67 1.18 -0.52 1.62
C ASN A 67 2.29 0.19 2.40
N ALA A 68 2.53 1.48 2.16
CA ALA A 68 3.49 2.29 2.92
C ALA A 68 3.07 2.41 4.40
N ILE A 69 1.79 2.71 4.65
CA ILE A 69 1.21 2.78 5.99
C ILE A 69 1.26 1.42 6.69
N GLU A 70 0.86 0.34 6.01
CA GLU A 70 0.90 -1.01 6.56
C GLU A 70 2.31 -1.42 6.98
N ASN A 71 3.32 -1.14 6.15
CA ASN A 71 4.71 -1.41 6.50
C ASN A 71 5.19 -0.58 7.69
N SER A 72 4.75 0.68 7.80
CA SER A 72 5.10 1.56 8.92
C SER A 72 4.49 1.08 10.23
N LEU A 73 3.22 0.65 10.21
CA LEU A 73 2.54 0.06 11.36
C LEU A 73 3.17 -1.28 11.78
N ARG A 74 3.54 -2.13 10.81
CA ARG A 74 4.26 -3.37 11.10
C ARG A 74 5.58 -3.08 11.80
N ARG A 75 6.38 -2.15 11.28
CA ARG A 75 7.64 -1.73 11.92
C ARG A 75 7.41 -1.22 13.34
N LEU A 76 6.36 -0.43 13.57
CA LEU A 76 6.01 0.06 14.90
C LEU A 76 5.60 -1.09 15.85
N ALA A 77 4.83 -2.07 15.36
CA ALA A 77 4.44 -3.23 16.15
C ALA A 77 5.64 -4.15 16.50
N LEU A 78 6.63 -4.24 15.61
CA LEU A 78 7.87 -5.00 15.83
C LEU A 78 8.77 -4.42 16.93
N ILE A 79 8.59 -3.15 17.32
CA ILE A 79 9.36 -2.53 18.42
C ILE A 79 8.98 -3.15 19.77
N GLY A 80 7.79 -3.75 19.90
CA GLY A 80 7.34 -4.30 21.17
C GLY A 80 7.57 -5.81 21.33
N PRO A 81 7.54 -6.32 22.58
CA PRO A 81 7.78 -7.74 22.93
C PRO A 81 6.96 -8.77 22.15
N ASP A 82 5.72 -8.45 21.77
CA ASP A 82 4.78 -9.39 21.13
C ASP A 82 4.92 -9.49 19.60
N TRP A 83 6.09 -9.15 19.05
CA TRP A 83 6.35 -9.08 17.60
C TRP A 83 6.06 -10.40 16.85
N ARG A 84 6.08 -11.54 17.57
CA ARG A 84 5.83 -12.87 17.02
C ARG A 84 4.38 -13.04 16.53
N ASP A 85 3.43 -12.36 17.16
CA ASP A 85 2.00 -12.48 16.84
C ASP A 85 1.56 -11.59 15.66
N VAL A 86 2.47 -10.75 15.14
CA VAL A 86 2.20 -9.74 14.11
C VAL A 86 2.37 -10.29 12.68
N ARG A 87 2.44 -11.61 12.51
CA ARG A 87 2.65 -12.24 11.19
C ARG A 87 1.38 -12.17 10.33
N ARG A 88 1.42 -11.32 9.28
CA ARG A 88 0.40 -11.14 8.22
C ARG A 88 -0.90 -10.43 8.63
N CYS A 89 -0.78 -9.31 9.34
CA CYS A 89 -1.90 -8.44 9.67
C CYS A 89 -2.04 -7.28 8.67
N GLY A 90 -3.29 -6.95 8.28
CA GLY A 90 -3.61 -5.72 7.54
C GLY A 90 -3.68 -4.49 8.45
N VAL A 91 -3.86 -3.30 7.85
CA VAL A 91 -3.86 -2.00 8.55
C VAL A 91 -4.76 -1.96 9.79
N GLU A 92 -6.00 -2.44 9.70
CA GLU A 92 -6.96 -2.42 10.81
C GLU A 92 -6.55 -3.33 11.96
N SER A 93 -6.11 -4.55 11.65
CA SER A 93 -5.61 -5.50 12.66
C SER A 93 -4.38 -4.97 13.39
N LEU A 94 -3.46 -4.34 12.66
CA LEU A 94 -2.29 -3.67 13.24
C LEU A 94 -2.68 -2.48 14.12
N ALA A 95 -3.65 -1.66 13.68
CA ALA A 95 -4.14 -0.53 14.45
C ALA A 95 -4.80 -0.99 15.77
N SER A 96 -5.64 -2.03 15.72
CA SER A 96 -6.26 -2.60 16.93
C SER A 96 -5.22 -3.19 17.89
N HIS A 97 -4.19 -3.87 17.38
CA HIS A 97 -3.10 -4.38 18.21
C HIS A 97 -2.35 -3.24 18.92
N LEU A 98 -1.96 -2.20 18.17
CA LEU A 98 -1.24 -1.06 18.72
C LEU A 98 -2.08 -0.21 19.69
N LEU A 99 -3.41 -0.16 19.50
CA LEU A 99 -4.35 0.48 20.41
C LEU A 99 -4.43 -0.26 21.76
N LYS A 100 -4.57 -1.59 21.73
CA LYS A 100 -4.57 -2.42 22.96
C LYS A 100 -3.32 -2.20 23.80
N ARG A 101 -2.19 -1.95 23.15
CA ARG A 101 -0.89 -1.67 23.78
C ARG A 101 -0.68 -0.22 24.18
N ARG A 102 -1.68 0.64 23.98
CA ARG A 102 -1.62 2.09 24.25
C ARG A 102 -0.49 2.82 23.51
N VAL A 103 0.01 2.24 22.42
CA VAL A 103 0.99 2.89 21.52
C VAL A 103 0.30 3.93 20.64
N LEU A 104 -0.92 3.60 20.22
CA LEU A 104 -1.84 4.51 19.52
C LEU A 104 -2.96 4.95 20.48
N SER A 105 -3.44 6.17 20.28
CA SER A 105 -4.65 6.67 20.94
C SER A 105 -5.92 6.24 20.19
N ASP A 106 -7.08 6.34 20.84
CA ASP A 106 -8.39 6.13 20.18
C ASP A 106 -8.60 7.07 18.99
N PHE A 107 -8.02 8.28 19.06
CA PHE A 107 -8.03 9.22 17.95
C PHE A 107 -7.23 8.68 16.76
N ASP A 108 -6.01 8.19 17.00
CA ASP A 108 -5.14 7.64 15.95
C ASP A 108 -5.78 6.42 15.28
N ALA A 109 -6.38 5.53 16.08
CA ALA A 109 -7.07 4.33 15.59
C ALA A 109 -8.27 4.67 14.69
N ARG A 110 -9.07 5.69 15.06
CA ARG A 110 -10.19 6.18 14.23
C ARG A 110 -9.70 6.77 12.90
N MET A 111 -8.61 7.54 12.93
CA MET A 111 -8.00 8.10 11.72
C MET A 111 -7.49 7.00 10.78
N LEU A 112 -6.83 5.99 11.34
CA LEU A 112 -6.37 4.80 10.62
C LEU A 112 -7.51 4.01 9.99
N SER A 113 -8.59 3.74 10.72
CA SER A 113 -9.76 3.03 10.20
C SER A 113 -10.43 3.81 9.06
N ARG A 114 -10.56 5.14 9.20
CA ARG A 114 -11.12 6.01 8.15
C ARG A 114 -10.27 6.02 6.87
N PHE A 115 -8.94 5.94 7.01
CA PHE A 115 -8.03 5.79 5.88
C PHE A 115 -8.15 4.39 5.26
N ALA A 116 -8.09 3.34 6.08
CA ALA A 116 -8.15 1.94 5.64
C ALA A 116 -9.44 1.62 4.88
N GLY A 117 -10.60 2.06 5.37
CA GLY A 117 -11.88 1.87 4.68
C GLY A 117 -11.90 2.47 3.27
N ARG A 118 -11.25 3.63 3.07
CA ARG A 118 -11.15 4.24 1.74
C ARG A 118 -10.13 3.55 0.84
N ALA A 119 -8.97 3.19 1.40
CA ALA A 119 -7.91 2.54 0.65
C ALA A 119 -8.23 1.09 0.27
N ASN A 120 -8.98 0.36 1.10
CA ASN A 120 -9.41 -1.01 0.82
C ASN A 120 -10.34 -1.05 -0.40
N ARG A 121 -11.23 -0.07 -0.59
CA ARG A 121 -12.07 0.01 -1.80
C ARG A 121 -11.22 0.03 -3.08
N ALA A 122 -10.18 0.84 -3.10
CA ALA A 122 -9.23 0.88 -4.23
C ALA A 122 -8.51 -0.47 -4.44
N ALA A 123 -8.09 -1.12 -3.34
CA ALA A 123 -7.43 -2.42 -3.39
C ALA A 123 -8.35 -3.55 -3.90
N HIS A 124 -9.65 -3.45 -3.67
CA HIS A 124 -10.66 -4.38 -4.18
C HIS A 124 -11.19 -4.04 -5.58
N GLY A 125 -10.51 -3.12 -6.30
CA GLY A 125 -10.82 -2.83 -7.70
C GLY A 125 -11.92 -1.80 -7.91
N ALA A 126 -12.34 -1.06 -6.87
CA ALA A 126 -13.23 0.08 -7.07
C ALA A 126 -12.56 1.16 -7.92
N GLU A 127 -13.35 1.81 -8.77
CA GLU A 127 -12.88 2.96 -9.54
C GLU A 127 -12.56 4.12 -8.59
N VAL A 128 -11.40 4.74 -8.77
CA VAL A 128 -10.91 5.84 -7.92
C VAL A 128 -10.77 7.10 -8.75
N SER A 129 -11.58 8.11 -8.43
CA SER A 129 -11.46 9.42 -9.07
C SER A 129 -10.21 10.19 -8.59
N ARG A 130 -9.82 11.21 -9.37
CA ARG A 130 -8.72 12.12 -9.00
C ARG A 130 -8.89 12.69 -7.59
N ASP A 131 -10.09 13.18 -7.28
CA ASP A 131 -10.40 13.81 -6.00
C ASP A 131 -10.41 12.80 -4.85
N GLN A 132 -10.91 11.59 -5.10
CA GLN A 132 -10.89 10.51 -4.12
C GLN A 132 -9.45 10.07 -3.81
N ALA A 133 -8.59 9.94 -4.81
CA ALA A 133 -7.18 9.64 -4.60
C ALA A 133 -6.48 10.78 -3.86
N ALA A 134 -6.67 12.03 -4.27
CA ALA A 134 -6.09 13.20 -3.61
C ALA A 134 -6.51 13.32 -2.14
N LYS A 135 -7.78 13.04 -1.83
CA LYS A 135 -8.27 12.99 -0.45
C LYS A 135 -7.61 11.84 0.31
N THR A 136 -7.57 10.64 -0.27
CA THR A 136 -7.02 9.45 0.39
C THR A 136 -5.52 9.55 0.65
N LEU A 137 -4.74 10.14 -0.27
CA LEU A 137 -3.32 10.39 -0.07
C LEU A 137 -3.07 11.43 1.03
N ARG A 138 -3.85 12.52 1.08
CA ARG A 138 -3.78 13.51 2.18
C ARG A 138 -4.06 12.87 3.54
N ASP A 139 -5.07 12.00 3.60
CA ASP A 139 -5.32 11.21 4.82
C ASP A 139 -4.18 10.25 5.14
N GLY A 140 -3.55 9.65 4.13
CA GLY A 140 -2.36 8.82 4.28
C GLY A 140 -1.18 9.57 4.90
N GLU A 141 -0.89 10.78 4.42
CA GLU A 141 0.18 11.63 4.99
C GLU A 141 -0.12 12.04 6.44
N LEU A 142 -1.38 12.36 6.76
CA LEU A 142 -1.78 12.60 8.15
C LEU A 142 -1.51 11.38 9.04
N VAL A 143 -1.91 10.20 8.57
CA VAL A 143 -1.68 8.94 9.29
C VAL A 143 -0.18 8.63 9.43
N ARG A 144 0.63 8.89 8.39
CA ARG A 144 2.10 8.78 8.45
C ARG A 144 2.65 9.63 9.60
N GLY A 145 2.22 10.89 9.70
CA GLY A 145 2.63 11.80 10.78
C GLY A 145 2.28 11.26 12.18
N LEU A 146 1.08 10.67 12.33
CA LEU A 146 0.67 10.05 13.59
C LEU A 146 1.52 8.83 13.94
N ILE A 147 1.82 7.96 12.97
CA ILE A 147 2.68 6.79 13.16
C ILE A 147 4.11 7.22 13.53
N ASP A 148 4.66 8.23 12.86
CA ASP A 148 6.00 8.75 13.16
C ASP A 148 6.07 9.35 14.57
N ALA A 149 5.02 10.06 15.00
CA ALA A 149 4.90 10.56 16.38
C ALA A 149 4.79 9.42 17.40
N ALA A 150 4.00 8.39 17.13
CA ALA A 150 3.91 7.20 17.97
C ALA A 150 5.25 6.45 18.07
N ARG A 151 5.97 6.31 16.95
CA ARG A 151 7.31 5.71 16.92
C ARG A 151 8.29 6.49 17.78
N ARG A 152 8.34 7.82 17.65
CA ARG A 152 9.24 8.66 18.49
C ARG A 152 8.98 8.47 19.98
N ARG A 153 7.71 8.46 20.40
CA ARG A 153 7.31 8.21 21.79
C ARG A 153 7.71 6.82 22.28
N ALA A 154 7.51 5.79 21.44
CA ALA A 154 7.88 4.42 21.78
C ALA A 154 9.40 4.26 21.94
N LEU A 155 10.19 4.87 21.06
CA LEU A 155 11.66 4.83 21.14
C LEU A 155 12.20 5.58 22.35
N SER A 156 11.65 6.76 22.68
CA SER A 156 12.06 7.52 23.87
C SER A 156 11.73 6.79 25.18
N ALA A 157 10.60 6.07 25.22
CA ALA A 157 10.23 5.26 26.39
C ALA A 157 11.16 4.05 26.55
N ALA A 158 11.49 3.37 25.45
CA ALA A 158 12.41 2.24 25.47
C ALA A 158 13.83 2.64 25.88
N SER A 159 14.34 3.79 25.42
CA SER A 159 15.64 4.30 25.86
C SER A 159 15.65 4.68 27.34
N ALA A 160 14.56 5.25 27.87
CA ALA A 160 14.46 5.60 29.28
C ALA A 160 14.43 4.35 30.19
N GLN A 161 13.75 3.28 29.77
CA GLN A 161 13.74 2.00 30.48
C GLN A 161 15.13 1.33 30.48
N SER A 162 15.82 1.33 29.34
CA SER A 162 17.18 0.76 29.25
C SER A 162 18.19 1.50 30.12
N LEU A 163 18.07 2.81 30.31
CA LEU A 163 18.95 3.58 31.19
C LEU A 163 18.72 3.22 32.67
N LEU A 164 17.45 3.08 33.08
CA LEU A 164 17.08 2.67 34.44
C LEU A 164 17.53 1.23 34.76
N GLU A 165 17.54 0.34 33.78
CA GLU A 165 18.03 -1.04 33.93
C GLU A 165 19.57 -1.13 33.99
N CYS A 166 20.30 -0.11 33.50
CA CYS A 166 21.77 -0.05 33.61
C CYS A 166 22.27 0.63 34.90
N GLU A 167 21.40 1.31 35.65
CA GLU A 167 21.72 1.98 36.92
C GLU A 167 21.42 1.11 38.16
N LEU A 168 20.94 -0.14 37.95
CA LEU A 168 20.69 -1.16 38.98
C LEU A 168 21.68 -2.32 38.85
#